data_AF-A0A6G2VGI5-F1
#
_entry.id   AF-A0A6G2VGI5-F1
#
_cell.length_a   1.000
_cell.length_b   1.000
_cell.length_c   1.000
_cell.angle_alpha   90.00
_cell.angle_beta   90.00
_cell.angle_gamma   90.00
#
_symmetry.space_group_name_H-M   'P 1'
#
loop_
_entity.id
_entity.type
_entity.pdbx_description
1 polymer ?
#
loop_
_entity_poly.entity_id
_entity_poly.type
_entity_poly.pdbx_seq_one_letter_code
_entity_poly.pdbx_strand_id
1 'polypeptide(L)'
;GAAQDTLRFAVALGGEVPHQAHLPALVGDTHADAALGELAGCGLLSPSGSRYRLAAGVLAQLAAAGYEDDAADRARTAAQHYAWWTGHPSVTPERAAAEADAIIAALSRLVPGEGAGGTSAAVLLARSAAPAFAAGLLWGAWERALRIGQEAGRLAGEVAEEAYFHHELGVLALCTGHPDRARTELETAISMRGALADKSGAVAGRRALALVEDRAAGAPAAGDDGAFAASPPLGMPAVVPVSMTSAFADTAV
;
A
#
# COMPACT_ATOMS: atom_id res chain seq x y z
N GLY A 1 -4.34 -0.61 -30.29
CA GLY A 1 -4.78 0.80 -30.31
C GLY A 1 -5.33 1.12 -28.95
N ALA A 2 -5.21 2.35 -28.45
CA ALA A 2 -5.28 2.62 -27.01
C ALA A 2 -6.52 2.06 -26.27
N ALA A 3 -7.72 2.15 -26.86
CA ALA A 3 -8.95 1.57 -26.30
C ALA A 3 -8.91 0.04 -26.19
N GLN A 4 -8.44 -0.64 -27.25
CA GLN A 4 -8.29 -2.09 -27.26
C GLN A 4 -7.24 -2.56 -26.24
N ASP A 5 -6.10 -1.86 -26.15
CA ASP A 5 -5.06 -2.19 -25.19
C ASP A 5 -5.51 -1.94 -23.74
N THR A 6 -6.29 -0.89 -23.51
CA THR A 6 -6.95 -0.63 -22.21
C THR A 6 -7.89 -1.78 -21.82
N LEU A 7 -8.69 -2.29 -22.77
CA LEU A 7 -9.55 -3.46 -22.52
C LEU A 7 -8.73 -4.71 -22.21
N ARG A 8 -7.59 -4.95 -22.86
CA ARG A 8 -6.71 -6.09 -22.54
C ARG A 8 -6.13 -5.97 -21.12
N PHE A 9 -5.73 -4.78 -20.68
CA PHE A 9 -5.37 -4.56 -19.28
C PHE A 9 -6.54 -4.81 -18.34
N ALA A 10 -7.73 -4.33 -18.66
CA ALA A 10 -8.91 -4.55 -17.83
C ALA A 10 -9.26 -6.05 -17.70
N VAL A 11 -9.17 -6.81 -18.79
CA VAL A 11 -9.33 -8.27 -18.80
C VAL A 11 -8.25 -8.94 -17.94
N ALA A 12 -6.99 -8.55 -18.12
CA ALA A 12 -5.88 -9.06 -17.32
C ALA A 12 -6.09 -8.84 -15.82
N LEU A 13 -6.77 -7.77 -15.42
CA LEU A 13 -7.10 -7.39 -14.06
C LEU A 13 -8.51 -7.81 -13.62
N GLY A 14 -9.11 -8.82 -14.26
CA GLY A 14 -10.40 -9.38 -13.84
C GLY A 14 -11.57 -8.40 -13.92
N GLY A 15 -11.48 -7.44 -14.85
CA GLY A 15 -12.47 -6.41 -15.10
C GLY A 15 -12.25 -5.10 -14.34
N GLU A 16 -11.20 -4.97 -13.53
CA GLU A 16 -10.78 -3.68 -12.98
C GLU A 16 -10.14 -2.81 -14.04
N VAL A 17 -10.51 -1.53 -14.10
CA VAL A 17 -9.93 -0.59 -15.07
C VAL A 17 -8.99 0.37 -14.35
N PRO A 18 -7.69 0.42 -14.73
CA PRO A 18 -6.76 1.43 -14.23
C PRO A 18 -7.30 2.84 -14.47
N HIS A 19 -7.01 3.78 -13.55
CA HIS A 19 -7.39 5.18 -13.78
C HIS A 19 -6.74 5.72 -15.05
N GLN A 20 -7.42 6.63 -15.75
CA GLN A 20 -6.94 7.23 -17.01
C GLN A 20 -5.50 7.77 -16.93
N ALA A 21 -5.10 8.28 -15.76
CA ALA A 21 -3.75 8.80 -15.52
C ALA A 21 -2.63 7.74 -15.61
N HIS A 22 -2.96 6.44 -15.53
CA HIS A 22 -2.02 5.33 -15.66
C HIS A 22 -1.98 4.74 -17.06
N LEU A 23 -3.02 4.97 -17.88
CA LEU A 23 -3.14 4.35 -19.20
C LEU A 23 -1.99 4.71 -20.13
N PRO A 24 -1.47 5.96 -20.20
CA PRO A 24 -0.34 6.26 -21.07
C PRO A 24 0.91 5.43 -20.79
N ALA A 25 1.22 5.20 -19.51
CA ALA A 25 2.38 4.41 -19.10
C ALA A 25 2.17 2.91 -19.35
N LEU A 26 0.96 2.40 -19.09
CA LEU A 26 0.64 0.97 -19.25
C LEU A 26 0.51 0.57 -20.72
N VAL A 27 -0.14 1.41 -21.53
CA VAL A 27 -0.44 1.13 -22.94
C VAL A 27 0.71 1.53 -23.87
N GLY A 28 1.57 2.48 -23.45
CA GLY A 28 2.65 3.00 -24.30
C GLY A 28 2.17 4.01 -25.35
N ASP A 29 1.01 4.64 -25.13
CA ASP A 29 0.43 5.68 -26.00
C ASP A 29 0.09 6.92 -25.17
N THR A 30 0.67 8.06 -25.52
CA THR A 30 0.51 9.32 -24.77
C THR A 30 -0.92 9.82 -24.67
N HIS A 31 -1.81 9.41 -25.59
CA HIS A 31 -3.22 9.81 -25.62
C HIS A 31 -4.17 8.72 -25.08
N ALA A 32 -3.63 7.68 -24.44
CA ALA A 32 -4.44 6.58 -23.91
C ALA A 32 -5.40 7.00 -22.79
N ASP A 33 -5.21 8.17 -22.19
CA ASP A 33 -6.14 8.75 -21.22
C ASP A 33 -7.53 9.03 -21.82
N ALA A 34 -7.60 9.38 -23.11
CA ALA A 34 -8.86 9.62 -23.81
C ALA A 34 -9.68 8.35 -24.07
N ALA A 35 -9.05 7.16 -24.02
CA ALA A 35 -9.69 5.89 -24.31
C ALA A 35 -10.84 5.56 -23.35
N LEU A 36 -10.76 6.04 -22.10
CA LEU A 36 -11.77 5.76 -21.09
C LEU A 36 -13.14 6.34 -21.46
N GLY A 37 -13.15 7.56 -22.02
CA GLY A 37 -14.37 8.22 -22.47
C GLY A 37 -15.03 7.51 -23.66
N GLU A 38 -14.22 7.03 -24.62
CA GLU A 38 -14.68 6.23 -25.75
C GLU A 38 -15.31 4.91 -25.26
N LEU A 39 -14.60 4.15 -24.43
CA LEU A 39 -15.06 2.87 -23.91
C LEU A 39 -16.34 3.00 -23.06
N ALA A 40 -16.45 4.07 -22.25
CA ALA A 40 -17.66 4.39 -21.51
C ALA A 40 -18.82 4.78 -22.45
N GLY A 41 -18.56 5.58 -23.48
CA GLY A 41 -19.54 5.95 -24.51
C GLY A 41 -20.06 4.75 -25.31
N CYS A 42 -19.23 3.72 -25.50
CA CYS A 42 -19.61 2.45 -26.10
C CYS A 42 -20.32 1.48 -25.13
N GLY A 43 -20.49 1.85 -23.85
CA GLY A 43 -21.14 0.99 -22.84
C GLY A 43 -20.30 -0.20 -22.38
N LEU A 44 -18.99 -0.22 -22.68
CA LEU A 44 -18.08 -1.30 -22.28
C LEU A 44 -17.64 -1.18 -20.82
N LEU A 45 -17.78 0.02 -20.24
CA LEU A 45 -17.43 0.32 -18.86
C LEU A 45 -18.68 0.71 -18.06
N SER A 46 -18.65 0.38 -16.77
CA SER A 46 -19.66 0.79 -15.80
C SER A 46 -18.99 1.54 -14.63
N PRO A 47 -19.60 2.63 -14.13
CA PRO A 47 -19.11 3.31 -12.94
C PRO A 47 -19.10 2.36 -11.72
N SER A 48 -18.04 2.43 -10.92
CA SER A 48 -17.87 1.73 -9.66
C SER A 48 -17.28 2.71 -8.64
N GLY A 49 -18.14 3.37 -7.86
CA GLY A 49 -17.73 4.50 -7.02
C GLY A 49 -17.19 5.65 -7.87
N SER A 50 -15.95 6.09 -7.60
CA SER A 50 -15.23 7.11 -8.37
C SER A 50 -14.46 6.56 -9.58
N ARG A 51 -14.66 5.27 -9.91
CA ARG A 51 -13.85 4.50 -10.85
C ARG A 51 -14.71 3.87 -11.94
N TYR A 52 -14.06 3.15 -12.84
CA TYR A 52 -14.72 2.31 -13.83
C TYR A 52 -14.30 0.85 -13.66
N ARG A 53 -15.23 -0.04 -13.99
CA ARG A 53 -14.98 -1.47 -14.21
C ARG A 53 -15.55 -1.85 -15.58
N LEU A 54 -15.15 -3.00 -16.11
CA LEU A 54 -15.84 -3.58 -17.25
C LEU A 54 -17.33 -3.78 -16.90
N ALA A 55 -18.22 -3.45 -17.85
CA ALA A 55 -19.64 -3.67 -17.67
C ALA A 55 -19.96 -5.17 -17.52
N ALA A 56 -21.11 -5.46 -16.91
CA ALA A 56 -21.52 -6.84 -16.66
C ALA A 56 -21.52 -7.68 -17.97
N GLY A 57 -20.90 -8.86 -17.94
CA GLY A 57 -20.78 -9.75 -19.09
C GLY A 57 -19.67 -9.40 -20.09
N VAL A 58 -19.16 -8.17 -20.10
CA VAL A 58 -18.11 -7.73 -21.04
C VAL A 58 -16.82 -8.52 -20.85
N LEU A 59 -16.42 -8.79 -19.60
CA LEU A 59 -15.24 -9.61 -19.31
C LEU A 59 -15.31 -10.98 -20.01
N ALA A 60 -16.43 -11.70 -19.86
CA ALA A 60 -16.60 -13.02 -20.46
C ALA A 60 -16.64 -12.98 -22.00
N GLN A 61 -17.20 -11.91 -22.57
CA GLN A 61 -17.23 -11.72 -24.02
C GLN A 61 -15.84 -11.41 -24.60
N LEU A 62 -15.08 -10.53 -23.95
CA LEU A 62 -13.70 -10.22 -24.34
C LEU A 62 -12.80 -11.44 -24.17
N ALA A 63 -13.00 -12.21 -23.10
CA ALA A 63 -12.31 -13.46 -22.88
C ALA A 63 -12.51 -14.45 -24.02
N ALA A 64 -13.78 -14.69 -24.40
CA ALA A 64 -14.14 -15.53 -25.54
C ALA A 64 -13.58 -15.00 -26.88
N ALA A 65 -13.26 -13.70 -26.95
CA ALA A 65 -12.65 -13.06 -28.12
C ALA A 65 -11.11 -13.05 -28.10
N GLY A 66 -10.45 -13.74 -27.15
CA GLY A 66 -8.98 -13.85 -27.09
C GLY A 66 -8.28 -12.65 -26.44
N TYR A 67 -8.99 -11.86 -25.63
CA TYR A 67 -8.34 -10.77 -24.88
C TYR A 67 -7.53 -11.29 -23.67
N GLU A 68 -7.60 -12.57 -23.35
CA GLU A 68 -6.84 -13.18 -22.24
C GLU A 68 -5.45 -13.71 -22.66
N ASP A 69 -5.17 -13.78 -23.97
CA ASP A 69 -3.97 -14.42 -24.52
C ASP A 69 -2.66 -13.87 -23.90
N ASP A 70 -2.63 -12.58 -23.56
CA ASP A 70 -1.50 -11.88 -22.95
C ASP A 70 -1.79 -11.40 -21.51
N ALA A 71 -2.81 -11.96 -20.85
CA ALA A 71 -3.28 -11.51 -19.54
C ALA A 71 -2.20 -11.62 -18.44
N ALA A 72 -1.40 -12.69 -18.43
CA ALA A 72 -0.33 -12.87 -17.45
C ALA A 72 0.78 -11.80 -17.62
N ASP A 73 1.16 -11.52 -18.87
CA ASP A 73 2.15 -10.49 -19.17
C ASP A 73 1.66 -9.09 -18.79
N ARG A 74 0.41 -8.77 -19.13
CA ARG A 74 -0.20 -7.48 -18.78
C ARG A 74 -0.40 -7.29 -17.29
N ALA A 75 -0.82 -8.33 -16.57
CA ALA A 75 -0.91 -8.28 -15.11
C ALA A 75 0.46 -7.99 -14.48
N ARG A 76 1.54 -8.60 -15.01
CA ARG A 76 2.91 -8.33 -14.56
C ARG A 76 3.34 -6.89 -14.88
N THR A 77 3.08 -6.40 -16.09
CA THR A 77 3.36 -5.00 -16.47
C THR A 77 2.62 -4.03 -15.55
N ALA A 78 1.33 -4.27 -15.29
CA ALA A 78 0.55 -3.47 -14.36
C ALA A 78 1.15 -3.52 -12.95
N ALA A 79 1.58 -4.69 -12.48
CA ALA A 79 2.17 -4.82 -11.16
C ALA A 79 3.50 -4.08 -11.01
N GLN A 80 4.38 -4.16 -12.02
CA GLN A 80 5.65 -3.42 -12.04
C GLN A 80 5.42 -1.91 -12.06
N HIS A 81 4.47 -1.45 -12.88
CA HIS A 81 4.07 -0.05 -12.94
C HIS A 81 3.54 0.45 -11.58
N TYR A 82 2.59 -0.27 -11.00
CA TYR A 82 2.03 0.11 -9.70
C TYR A 82 3.07 0.03 -8.59
N ALA A 83 3.98 -0.93 -8.61
CA ALA A 83 5.03 -1.04 -7.59
C ALA A 83 6.00 0.15 -7.63
N TRP A 84 6.40 0.58 -8.83
CA TRP A 84 7.18 1.81 -9.00
C TRP A 84 6.39 3.02 -8.53
N TRP A 85 5.12 3.14 -8.94
CA TRP A 85 4.29 4.30 -8.64
C TRP A 85 3.99 4.44 -7.14
N THR A 86 3.53 3.38 -6.46
CA THR A 86 3.24 3.41 -5.01
C THR A 86 4.50 3.62 -4.17
N GLY A 87 5.67 3.29 -4.70
CA GLY A 87 6.96 3.51 -4.03
C GLY A 87 7.49 4.94 -4.18
N HIS A 88 6.85 5.75 -5.01
CA HIS A 88 7.30 7.12 -5.26
C HIS A 88 6.85 8.07 -4.14
N PRO A 89 7.76 8.90 -3.54
CA PRO A 89 7.43 9.75 -2.38
C PRO A 89 6.30 10.76 -2.57
N SER A 90 5.94 11.09 -3.82
CA SER A 90 4.85 12.02 -4.13
C SER A 90 3.46 11.37 -4.18
N VAL A 91 3.38 10.05 -4.07
CA VAL A 91 2.10 9.33 -4.06
C VAL A 91 1.58 9.31 -2.63
N THR A 92 0.47 10.00 -2.42
CA THR A 92 -0.18 10.05 -1.11
C THR A 92 -1.00 8.76 -0.87
N PRO A 93 -1.28 8.39 0.39
CA PRO A 93 -2.15 7.26 0.72
C PRO A 93 -3.52 7.35 0.04
N GLU A 94 -4.10 8.53 -0.09
CA GLU A 94 -5.41 8.74 -0.74
C GLU A 94 -5.35 8.44 -2.24
N ARG A 95 -4.23 8.79 -2.90
CA ARG A 95 -4.03 8.46 -4.31
C ARG A 95 -3.88 6.95 -4.49
N ALA A 96 -3.07 6.30 -3.66
CA ALA A 96 -2.92 4.85 -3.69
C ALA A 96 -4.23 4.12 -3.37
N ALA A 97 -5.02 4.66 -2.44
CA ALA A 97 -6.32 4.14 -2.07
C ALA A 97 -7.31 4.14 -3.25
N ALA A 98 -7.28 5.17 -4.09
CA ALA A 98 -8.10 5.21 -5.30
C ALA A 98 -7.76 4.07 -6.28
N GLU A 99 -6.52 3.59 -6.30
CA GLU A 99 -6.05 2.48 -7.14
C GLU A 99 -6.14 1.10 -6.46
N ALA A 100 -6.66 1.01 -5.23
CA ALA A 100 -6.55 -0.20 -4.42
C ALA A 100 -7.09 -1.46 -5.13
N ASP A 101 -8.25 -1.36 -5.79
CA ASP A 101 -8.84 -2.51 -6.45
C ASP A 101 -8.03 -2.99 -7.68
N ALA A 102 -7.49 -2.06 -8.47
CA ALA A 102 -6.61 -2.40 -9.59
C ALA A 102 -5.28 -3.02 -9.10
N ILE A 103 -4.72 -2.51 -8.00
CA ILE A 103 -3.51 -3.06 -7.36
C ILE A 103 -3.77 -4.48 -6.84
N ILE A 104 -4.88 -4.69 -6.12
CA ILE A 104 -5.23 -6.04 -5.61
C ILE A 104 -5.54 -7.00 -6.76
N ALA A 105 -6.19 -6.54 -7.82
CA ALA A 105 -6.41 -7.35 -9.01
C ALA A 105 -5.07 -7.76 -9.67
N ALA A 106 -4.12 -6.84 -9.81
CA ALA A 106 -2.80 -7.15 -10.35
C ALA A 106 -2.07 -8.19 -9.48
N LEU A 107 -2.06 -8.00 -8.15
CA LEU A 107 -1.49 -8.96 -7.20
C LEU A 107 -2.11 -10.36 -7.31
N SER A 108 -3.44 -10.43 -7.35
CA SER A 108 -4.19 -11.69 -7.34
C SER A 108 -3.96 -12.53 -8.59
N ARG A 109 -3.53 -11.91 -9.69
CA ARG A 109 -3.25 -12.59 -10.97
C ARG A 109 -1.85 -13.19 -11.03
N LEU A 110 -0.97 -12.79 -10.13
CA LEU A 110 0.43 -13.20 -10.11
C LEU A 110 0.73 -14.33 -9.12
N VAL A 111 -0.26 -14.76 -8.33
CA VAL A 111 -0.12 -15.84 -7.32
C VAL A 111 -1.19 -16.92 -7.58
N PRO A 112 -0.83 -18.21 -7.62
CA PRO A 112 0.48 -18.80 -7.26
C PRO A 112 1.59 -18.59 -8.31
N GLY A 113 1.26 -18.03 -9.47
CA GLY A 113 2.21 -17.68 -10.52
C GLY A 113 2.34 -18.78 -11.57
N GLU A 114 1.93 -18.48 -12.79
CA GLU A 114 2.28 -19.28 -13.97
C GLU A 114 3.33 -18.49 -14.78
N GLY A 115 4.53 -19.05 -14.91
CA GLY A 115 5.65 -18.44 -15.63
C GLY A 115 6.69 -17.74 -14.76
N ALA A 116 7.84 -17.41 -15.36
CA ALA A 116 8.98 -16.82 -14.66
C ALA A 116 8.69 -15.38 -14.19
N GLY A 117 9.01 -15.08 -12.93
CA GLY A 117 9.03 -13.71 -12.38
C GLY A 117 7.68 -13.12 -11.93
N GLY A 118 6.57 -13.88 -12.01
CA GLY A 118 5.27 -13.41 -11.52
C GLY A 118 5.24 -13.21 -10.00
N THR A 119 5.75 -14.18 -9.24
CA THR A 119 5.79 -14.14 -7.77
C THR A 119 6.65 -12.99 -7.25
N SER A 120 7.88 -12.78 -7.76
CA SER A 120 8.70 -11.64 -7.36
C SER A 120 8.08 -10.28 -7.72
N ALA A 121 7.36 -10.17 -8.85
CA ALA A 121 6.62 -8.94 -9.16
C ALA A 121 5.46 -8.69 -8.18
N ALA A 122 4.77 -9.75 -7.72
CA ALA A 122 3.77 -9.65 -6.67
C ALA A 122 4.38 -9.24 -5.32
N VAL A 123 5.53 -9.80 -4.94
CA VAL A 123 6.27 -9.38 -3.74
C VAL A 123 6.59 -7.90 -3.80
N LEU A 124 7.20 -7.44 -4.90
CA LEU A 124 7.58 -6.04 -5.09
C LEU A 124 6.37 -5.09 -5.00
N LEU A 125 5.27 -5.43 -5.66
CA LEU A 125 4.04 -4.63 -5.61
C LEU A 125 3.44 -4.60 -4.20
N ALA A 126 3.28 -5.75 -3.55
CA ALA A 126 2.71 -5.83 -2.22
C ALA A 126 3.57 -5.04 -1.21
N ARG A 127 4.89 -5.19 -1.29
CA ARG A 127 5.87 -4.50 -0.44
C ARG A 127 5.83 -2.98 -0.60
N SER A 128 5.60 -2.52 -1.82
CA SER A 128 5.53 -1.09 -2.18
C SER A 128 4.18 -0.46 -1.81
N ALA A 129 3.06 -1.17 -2.03
CA ALA A 129 1.72 -0.64 -1.79
C ALA A 129 1.29 -0.70 -0.32
N ALA A 130 1.79 -1.68 0.46
CA ALA A 130 1.35 -1.92 1.83
C ALA A 130 1.43 -0.67 2.75
N PRO A 131 2.51 0.12 2.78
CA PRO A 131 2.58 1.32 3.62
C PRO A 131 1.49 2.35 3.29
N ALA A 132 1.15 2.52 2.02
CA ALA A 132 0.13 3.46 1.58
C ALA A 132 -1.29 2.98 1.99
N PHE A 133 -1.57 1.68 1.89
CA PHE A 133 -2.84 1.12 2.38
C PHE A 133 -2.97 1.21 3.90
N ALA A 134 -1.88 0.97 4.64
CA ALA A 134 -1.85 1.15 6.09
C ALA A 134 -2.12 2.60 6.47
N ALA A 135 -1.40 3.55 5.86
CA ALA A 135 -1.55 4.99 6.13
C ALA A 135 -2.94 5.52 5.73
N GLY A 136 -3.54 4.96 4.67
CA GLY A 136 -4.91 5.26 4.23
C GLY A 136 -6.00 4.53 5.00
N LEU A 137 -5.66 3.75 6.03
CA LEU A 137 -6.58 2.94 6.85
C LEU A 137 -7.46 1.98 6.03
N LEU A 138 -6.96 1.51 4.88
CA LEU A 138 -7.65 0.56 4.02
C LEU A 138 -7.43 -0.87 4.52
N TRP A 139 -7.94 -1.19 5.70
CA TRP A 139 -7.68 -2.48 6.39
C TRP A 139 -7.85 -3.70 5.48
N GLY A 140 -8.93 -3.75 4.69
CA GLY A 140 -9.21 -4.87 3.79
C GLY A 140 -8.32 -4.93 2.55
N ALA A 141 -7.84 -3.79 2.03
CA ALA A 141 -6.86 -3.79 0.93
C ALA A 141 -5.46 -4.12 1.47
N TRP A 142 -5.10 -3.56 2.62
CA TRP A 142 -3.85 -3.86 3.30
C TRP A 142 -3.74 -5.36 3.61
N GLU A 143 -4.77 -5.96 4.23
CA GLU A 143 -4.77 -7.39 4.54
C GLU A 143 -4.60 -8.26 3.28
N ARG A 144 -5.38 -7.98 2.21
CA ARG A 144 -5.28 -8.72 0.95
C ARG A 144 -3.89 -8.60 0.34
N ALA A 145 -3.33 -7.39 0.29
CA ALA A 145 -1.99 -7.17 -0.24
C ALA A 145 -0.92 -7.92 0.57
N LEU A 146 -0.98 -7.86 1.90
CA LEU A 146 -0.05 -8.56 2.78
C LEU A 146 -0.12 -10.07 2.62
N ARG A 147 -1.32 -10.66 2.58
CA ARG A 147 -1.50 -12.11 2.43
C ARG A 147 -1.01 -12.60 1.06
N ILE A 148 -1.32 -11.86 -0.01
CA ILE A 148 -0.84 -12.22 -1.36
C ILE A 148 0.68 -12.07 -1.42
N GLY A 149 1.25 -10.99 -0.85
CA GLY A 149 2.69 -10.76 -0.78
C GLY A 149 3.42 -11.82 0.03
N GLN A 150 2.88 -12.25 1.17
CA GLN A 150 3.41 -13.33 1.99
C GLN A 150 3.51 -14.63 1.20
N GLU A 151 2.42 -15.04 0.55
CA GLU A 151 2.40 -16.26 -0.26
C GLU A 151 3.36 -16.16 -1.45
N ALA A 152 3.41 -14.99 -2.11
CA ALA A 152 4.35 -14.74 -3.19
C ALA A 152 5.80 -14.84 -2.72
N GLY A 153 6.14 -14.28 -1.55
CA GLY A 153 7.47 -14.32 -0.95
C GLY A 153 7.88 -15.75 -0.61
N ARG A 154 6.96 -16.52 -0.03
CA ARG A 154 7.15 -17.95 0.26
C ARG A 154 7.42 -18.76 -1.02
N LEU A 155 6.63 -18.53 -2.06
CA LEU A 155 6.78 -19.22 -3.36
C LEU A 155 8.06 -18.80 -4.11
N ALA A 156 8.48 -17.54 -3.98
CA ALA A 156 9.72 -17.04 -4.56
C ALA A 156 10.97 -17.41 -3.75
N GLY A 157 10.82 -17.92 -2.52
CA GLY A 157 11.93 -18.17 -1.60
C GLY A 157 12.55 -16.88 -1.04
N GLU A 158 11.83 -15.76 -1.10
CA GLU A 158 12.27 -14.45 -0.61
C GLU A 158 11.98 -14.32 0.89
N VAL A 159 12.72 -15.08 1.71
CA VAL A 159 12.50 -15.21 3.17
C VAL A 159 12.47 -13.86 3.91
N ALA A 160 13.27 -12.89 3.45
CA ALA A 160 13.29 -11.55 4.04
C ALA A 160 11.96 -10.81 3.84
N GLU A 161 11.37 -10.94 2.66
CA GLU A 161 10.08 -10.32 2.32
C GLU A 161 8.93 -11.07 2.98
N GLU A 162 8.99 -12.41 3.05
CA GLU A 162 8.03 -13.20 3.83
C GLU A 162 8.00 -12.77 5.31
N ALA A 163 9.18 -12.55 5.92
CA ALA A 163 9.28 -12.04 7.28
C ALA A 163 8.75 -10.60 7.43
N TYR A 164 8.89 -9.77 6.39
CA TYR A 164 8.23 -8.45 6.35
C TYR A 164 6.71 -8.58 6.38
N PHE A 165 6.12 -9.42 5.52
CA PHE A 165 4.67 -9.57 5.49
C PHE A 165 4.09 -10.15 6.78
N HIS A 166 4.76 -11.13 7.41
CA HIS A 166 4.39 -11.60 8.75
C HIS A 166 4.40 -10.47 9.79
N HIS A 167 5.44 -9.60 9.78
CA HIS A 167 5.50 -8.47 10.70
C HIS A 167 4.31 -7.52 10.52
N GLU A 168 4.01 -7.12 9.28
CA GLU A 168 2.91 -6.21 8.97
C GLU A 168 1.54 -6.85 9.24
N LEU A 169 1.36 -8.16 9.00
CA LEU A 169 0.15 -8.89 9.38
C LEU A 169 -0.05 -8.89 10.90
N GLY A 170 1.04 -8.97 11.66
CA GLY A 170 1.03 -8.81 13.11
C GLY A 170 0.58 -7.41 13.55
N VAL A 171 1.11 -6.37 12.90
CA VAL A 171 0.69 -4.98 13.15
C VAL A 171 -0.78 -4.77 12.81
N LEU A 172 -1.23 -5.25 11.64
CA LEU A 172 -2.64 -5.22 11.25
C LEU A 172 -3.54 -5.93 12.27
N ALA A 173 -3.14 -7.12 12.73
CA ALA A 173 -3.88 -7.87 13.74
C ALA A 173 -3.98 -7.09 15.07
N LEU A 174 -2.90 -6.41 15.49
CA LEU A 174 -2.93 -5.53 16.67
C LEU A 174 -3.90 -4.34 16.46
N CYS A 175 -3.82 -3.65 15.32
CA CYS A 175 -4.68 -2.52 14.99
C CYS A 175 -6.17 -2.92 14.92
N THR A 176 -6.47 -4.16 14.52
CA THR A 176 -7.84 -4.67 14.37
C THR A 176 -8.35 -5.45 15.57
N GLY A 177 -7.61 -5.51 16.68
CA GLY A 177 -8.06 -6.09 17.94
C GLY A 177 -7.92 -7.61 18.06
N HIS A 178 -6.94 -8.20 17.37
CA HIS A 178 -6.66 -9.64 17.37
C HIS A 178 -5.27 -9.94 17.98
N PRO A 179 -5.06 -9.77 19.30
CA PRO A 179 -3.74 -9.84 19.92
C PRO A 179 -3.06 -11.22 19.81
N ASP A 180 -3.81 -12.32 19.87
CA ASP A 180 -3.22 -13.66 19.73
C ASP A 180 -2.70 -13.94 18.31
N ARG A 181 -3.44 -13.44 17.30
CA ARG A 181 -2.96 -13.46 15.91
C ARG A 181 -1.74 -12.55 15.76
N ALA A 182 -1.77 -11.36 16.34
CA ALA A 182 -0.64 -10.44 16.31
C ALA A 182 0.64 -11.06 16.88
N ARG A 183 0.53 -11.73 18.04
CA ARG A 183 1.64 -12.48 18.67
C ARG A 183 2.23 -13.52 17.72
N THR A 184 1.37 -14.40 17.18
CA THR A 184 1.79 -15.50 16.29
C THR A 184 2.56 -15.00 15.08
N GLU A 185 2.02 -13.96 14.42
CA GLU A 185 2.62 -13.37 13.21
C GLU A 185 3.96 -12.68 13.53
N LEU A 186 4.04 -11.93 14.64
CA LEU A 186 5.26 -11.23 15.05
C LEU A 186 6.37 -12.18 15.49
N GLU A 187 6.04 -13.25 16.24
CA GLU A 187 7.02 -14.27 16.64
C GLU A 187 7.59 -15.00 15.42
N THR A 188 6.75 -15.31 14.43
CA THR A 188 7.18 -15.90 13.15
C THR A 188 8.15 -14.96 12.43
N ALA A 189 7.81 -13.68 12.30
CA ALA A 189 8.67 -12.68 11.68
C ALA A 189 10.03 -12.53 12.40
N ILE A 190 10.04 -12.52 13.73
CA ILE A 190 11.27 -12.43 14.54
C ILE A 190 12.15 -13.66 14.31
N SER A 191 11.55 -14.86 14.28
CA SER A 191 12.28 -16.11 14.07
C SER A 191 12.97 -16.13 12.69
N MET A 192 12.23 -15.79 11.62
CA MET A 192 12.77 -15.68 10.26
C MET A 192 13.90 -14.65 10.18
N ARG A 193 13.72 -13.46 10.75
CA ARG A 193 14.77 -12.42 10.77
C ARG A 193 15.99 -12.83 11.58
N GLY A 194 15.80 -13.64 12.62
CA GLY A 194 16.88 -14.27 13.37
C GLY A 194 17.73 -15.21 12.50
N ALA A 195 17.08 -16.07 11.70
CA ALA A 195 17.76 -16.95 10.75
C ALA A 195 18.55 -16.18 9.66
N LEU A 196 18.07 -14.99 9.29
CA LEU A 196 18.73 -14.09 8.34
C LEU A 196 19.78 -13.15 8.98
N ALA A 197 19.96 -13.19 10.30
CA ALA A 197 20.77 -12.24 11.07
C ALA A 197 20.35 -10.76 10.92
N ASP A 198 19.10 -10.47 10.56
CA ASP A 198 18.53 -9.12 10.54
C ASP A 198 18.19 -8.64 11.96
N LYS A 199 19.19 -8.07 12.62
CA LYS A 199 19.06 -7.54 13.98
C LYS A 199 18.06 -6.39 14.06
N SER A 200 18.05 -5.51 13.07
CA SER A 200 17.17 -4.33 13.02
C SER A 200 15.70 -4.73 12.96
N GLY A 201 15.33 -5.59 12.03
CA GLY A 201 13.95 -6.04 11.91
C GLY A 201 13.53 -6.94 13.09
N ALA A 202 14.45 -7.71 13.69
CA ALA A 202 14.14 -8.45 14.92
C ALA A 202 13.85 -7.51 16.11
N VAL A 203 14.56 -6.39 16.23
CA VAL A 203 14.27 -5.34 17.23
C VAL A 203 12.90 -4.71 16.97
N ALA A 204 12.57 -4.37 15.72
CA ALA A 204 11.26 -3.84 15.36
C ALA A 204 10.13 -4.82 15.73
N GLY A 205 10.31 -6.11 15.44
CA GLY A 205 9.37 -7.17 15.83
C GLY A 205 9.15 -7.25 17.33
N ARG A 206 10.23 -7.24 18.14
CA ARG A 206 10.11 -7.27 19.61
C ARG A 206 9.40 -6.03 20.17
N ARG A 207 9.64 -4.85 19.58
CA ARG A 207 8.91 -3.62 19.97
C ARG A 207 7.42 -3.73 19.68
N ALA A 208 7.04 -4.27 18.52
CA ALA A 208 5.64 -4.53 18.21
C ALA A 208 5.02 -5.57 19.16
N LEU A 209 5.76 -6.61 19.54
CA LEU A 209 5.27 -7.63 20.48
C LEU A 209 5.03 -7.06 21.87
N ALA A 210 5.89 -6.17 22.36
CA ALA A 210 5.67 -5.44 23.62
C ALA A 210 4.34 -4.65 23.59
N LEU A 211 3.98 -4.03 22.46
CA LEU A 211 2.69 -3.35 22.32
C LEU A 211 1.50 -4.33 22.38
N VAL A 212 1.65 -5.56 21.89
CA VAL A 212 0.64 -6.62 22.02
C VAL A 212 0.47 -7.02 23.48
N GLU A 213 1.57 -7.18 24.21
CA GLU A 213 1.59 -7.54 25.64
C GLU A 213 0.95 -6.44 26.49
N ASP A 214 1.32 -5.18 26.27
CA ASP A 214 0.72 -4.02 26.95
C ASP A 214 -0.79 -3.94 26.73
N ARG A 215 -1.25 -4.24 25.50
CA ARG A 215 -2.68 -4.27 25.17
C ARG A 215 -3.41 -5.44 25.83
N ALA A 216 -2.77 -6.60 25.96
CA ALA A 216 -3.34 -7.80 26.57
C ALA A 216 -3.38 -7.70 28.11
N ALA A 217 -2.45 -7.00 28.73
CA ALA A 217 -2.44 -6.73 30.17
C ALA A 217 -3.60 -5.83 30.64
N GLY A 218 -4.35 -5.24 29.70
CA GLY A 218 -5.38 -4.26 29.95
C GLY A 218 -4.76 -2.88 30.18
N ALA A 219 -5.37 -1.82 29.62
CA ALA A 219 -5.07 -0.47 30.10
C ALA A 219 -5.29 -0.49 31.62
N PRO A 220 -4.39 0.08 32.45
CA PRO A 220 -4.73 0.27 33.85
C PRO A 220 -6.08 0.97 33.87
N ALA A 221 -7.07 0.36 34.54
CA ALA A 221 -8.29 1.09 34.88
C ALA A 221 -7.79 2.42 35.44
N ALA A 222 -8.21 3.54 34.83
CA ALA A 222 -7.90 4.85 35.36
C ALA A 222 -8.41 4.82 36.80
N GLY A 223 -7.48 4.62 37.73
CA GLY A 223 -7.73 4.76 39.14
C GLY A 223 -8.13 6.21 39.28
N ASP A 224 -9.40 6.41 39.60
CA ASP A 224 -9.84 7.60 40.28
C ASP A 224 -8.99 7.70 41.55
N ASP A 225 -7.90 8.48 41.46
CA ASP A 225 -7.21 9.19 42.54
C ASP A 225 -5.75 9.49 42.16
N GLY A 226 -5.44 10.78 42.00
CA GLY A 226 -4.06 11.28 42.07
C GLY A 226 -3.70 12.28 40.99
N ALA A 227 -3.83 13.56 41.34
CA ALA A 227 -3.38 14.73 40.60
C ALA A 227 -2.17 14.48 39.67
N PHE A 228 -2.35 14.80 38.39
CA PHE A 228 -1.25 15.02 37.44
C PHE A 228 -0.36 16.18 37.95
N ALA A 229 0.65 15.84 38.75
CA ALA A 229 1.78 16.74 38.97
C ALA A 229 2.62 16.71 37.68
N ALA A 230 2.38 17.69 36.81
CA ALA A 230 3.20 17.91 35.64
C ALA A 230 4.64 18.23 36.07
N SER A 231 5.59 17.35 35.74
CA SER A 231 7.02 17.66 35.80
C SER A 231 7.32 18.82 34.83
N PRO A 232 8.02 19.89 35.25
CA PRO A 232 8.35 20.97 34.34
C PRO A 232 9.42 20.53 33.33
N PRO A 233 9.37 21.00 32.08
CA PRO A 233 10.39 20.66 31.09
C PRO A 233 11.73 21.34 31.41
N LEU A 234 12.79 20.54 31.41
CA LEU A 234 14.19 21.00 31.42
C LEU A 234 14.53 21.65 30.07
N GLY A 235 15.05 22.89 30.14
CA GLY A 235 16.00 23.40 29.15
C GLY A 235 15.45 24.26 28.01
N MET A 236 15.22 25.55 28.29
CA MET A 236 15.34 26.63 27.30
C MET A 236 16.15 27.77 27.94
N PRO A 237 17.30 28.21 27.38
CA PRO A 237 17.98 29.39 27.88
C PRO A 237 17.12 30.64 27.63
N ALA A 238 17.03 31.50 28.64
CA ALA A 238 16.25 32.73 28.62
C ALA A 238 16.76 33.68 27.53
N VAL A 239 15.89 34.05 26.59
CA VAL A 239 16.13 35.15 25.66
C VAL A 239 15.92 36.45 26.44
N VAL A 240 17.00 37.20 26.64
CA VAL A 240 16.95 38.55 27.22
C VAL A 240 16.40 39.50 26.15
N PRO A 241 15.29 40.22 26.37
CA PRO A 241 14.79 41.16 25.39
C PRO A 241 15.69 42.41 25.36
N VAL A 242 16.29 42.69 24.20
CA VAL A 242 16.94 43.97 23.93
C VAL A 242 15.85 44.99 23.60
N SER A 243 15.66 45.96 24.50
CA SER A 243 14.87 47.16 24.24
C SER A 243 15.54 48.00 23.15
N MET A 244 14.95 48.06 21.95
CA MET A 244 15.34 49.08 20.97
C MET A 244 14.63 50.38 21.33
N THR A 245 15.37 51.31 21.92
CA THR A 245 14.95 52.71 22.03
C THR A 245 15.00 53.33 20.64
N SER A 246 13.83 53.67 20.08
CA SER A 246 13.72 54.53 18.91
C SER A 246 14.09 55.96 19.29
N ALA A 247 15.07 56.55 18.61
CA ALA A 247 15.26 57.99 18.57
C ALA A 247 15.41 58.42 17.10
N PHE A 248 14.39 59.10 16.60
CA PHE A 248 14.47 59.96 15.42
C PHE A 248 15.36 61.16 15.74
N ALA A 249 16.28 61.52 14.84
CA ALA A 249 16.55 62.91 14.46
C ALA A 249 17.47 62.96 13.21
N ASP A 250 16.84 63.33 12.11
CA ASP A 250 17.26 64.32 11.11
C ASP A 250 18.60 65.05 11.36
N THR A 251 19.51 65.11 10.39
CA THR A 251 20.00 66.37 9.78
C THR A 251 20.85 66.09 8.52
N ALA A 252 20.59 66.88 7.48
CA ALA A 252 21.34 67.02 6.23
C ALA A 252 22.77 67.57 6.39
N VAL A 253 23.67 67.22 5.45
CA VAL A 253 24.33 68.10 4.45
C VAL A 253 24.76 67.24 3.27
#